data_AF-A0A538DEJ4-F1
#
_entry.id   AF-A0A538DEJ4-F1
#
_cell.length_a   1.000
_cell.length_b   1.000
_cell.length_c   1.000
_cell.angle_alpha   90.00
_cell.angle_beta   90.00
_cell.angle_gamma   90.00
#
_symmetry.space_group_name_H-M   'P 1'
#
loop_
_entity.id
_entity.type
_entity.pdbx_description
1 polymer ?
#
loop_
_entity_poly.entity_id
_entity_poly.type
_entity_poly.pdbx_seq_one_letter_code
_entity_poly.pdbx_strand_id
1 'polypeptide(L)'
;MAHRPQLLLADEPTGELDAKNAAVVYELIGELTRAQGTTAIVVSHDPGSASIADRIVHIRDGRVSAEQARAQPDSEEIVVARGGWLRVPEELLRRGGIGSRARARLAEHSVLIEGTEDVAEAEPEAPKPTPAAPTDGVAIELRDLVKRTGERTILSGLSAAIRPGLLTVVTGPSGSGKTTLLHLLAGLDLPSAGEVVVLGERIDELDRAGRAAFRRDRLALVAQEPPLVPFLSVRENVELFLGLRSPNGNNGQAQETLALVGLEQLAEQRVSRLSTGEQERV
;
A
#
# COMPACT_ATOMS: atom_id res chain seq x y z
N MET A 1 -4.16 25.70 14.36
CA MET A 1 -3.52 25.04 15.53
C MET A 1 -3.82 25.79 16.81
N ALA A 2 -4.32 25.10 17.83
CA ALA A 2 -4.87 25.74 19.05
C ALA A 2 -3.81 26.40 19.95
N HIS A 3 -2.57 25.92 19.96
CA HIS A 3 -1.51 26.37 20.87
C HIS A 3 -0.36 27.14 20.19
N ARG A 4 -0.50 27.51 18.90
CA ARG A 4 0.50 28.25 18.11
C ARG A 4 1.95 27.73 18.31
N PRO A 5 2.23 26.47 17.95
CA PRO A 5 3.56 25.91 18.14
C PRO A 5 4.61 26.66 17.30
N GLN A 6 5.84 26.72 17.80
CA GLN A 6 6.98 27.16 17.00
C GLN A 6 7.46 26.08 16.01
N LEU A 7 7.18 24.81 16.30
CA LEU A 7 7.52 23.65 15.48
C LEU A 7 6.34 22.68 15.36
N LEU A 8 5.96 22.35 14.14
CA LEU A 8 5.00 21.30 13.79
C LEU A 8 5.74 20.11 13.18
N LEU A 9 5.54 18.93 13.74
CA LEU A 9 5.95 17.65 13.16
C LEU A 9 4.69 16.87 12.80
N ALA A 10 4.53 16.51 11.53
CA ALA A 10 3.41 15.72 11.04
C ALA A 10 3.94 14.49 10.31
N ASP A 11 3.54 13.31 10.78
CA ASP A 11 3.88 12.02 10.18
C ASP A 11 2.63 11.46 9.49
N GLU A 12 2.67 11.31 8.18
CA GLU A 12 1.58 10.87 7.30
C GLU A 12 0.19 11.45 7.64
N PRO A 13 0.02 12.80 7.64
CA PRO A 13 -1.21 13.45 8.09
C PRO A 13 -2.45 13.14 7.24
N THR A 14 -2.28 12.46 6.10
CA THR A 14 -3.33 12.16 5.12
C THR A 14 -3.46 10.67 4.78
N GLY A 15 -2.79 9.76 5.50
CA GLY A 15 -2.65 8.34 5.13
C GLY A 15 -3.95 7.54 4.92
N GLU A 16 -5.11 8.05 5.38
CA GLU A 16 -6.43 7.41 5.20
C GLU A 16 -7.43 8.25 4.38
N LEU A 17 -7.01 9.42 3.91
CA LEU A 17 -7.87 10.37 3.22
C LEU A 17 -7.82 10.15 1.71
N ASP A 18 -8.95 10.40 1.03
CA ASP A 18 -8.92 10.52 -0.42
C ASP A 18 -8.18 11.79 -0.86
N ALA A 19 -7.79 11.84 -2.14
CA ALA A 19 -6.99 12.92 -2.70
C ALA A 19 -7.61 14.32 -2.49
N LYS A 20 -8.95 14.44 -2.48
CA LYS A 20 -9.61 15.73 -2.29
C LYS A 20 -9.50 16.18 -0.83
N ASN A 21 -9.75 15.28 0.11
CA ASN A 21 -9.65 15.59 1.53
C ASN A 21 -8.19 15.77 1.98
N ALA A 22 -7.26 15.00 1.42
CA ALA A 22 -5.83 15.17 1.62
C ALA A 22 -5.36 16.57 1.18
N ALA A 23 -5.80 17.04 0.00
CA ALA A 23 -5.48 18.39 -0.48
C ALA A 23 -5.92 19.49 0.48
N VAL A 24 -7.13 19.38 1.05
CA VAL A 24 -7.64 20.34 2.05
C VAL A 24 -6.77 20.35 3.31
N VAL A 25 -6.36 19.17 3.79
CA VAL A 25 -5.48 19.05 4.97
C VAL A 25 -4.13 19.71 4.71
N TYR A 26 -3.52 19.46 3.55
CA TYR A 26 -2.26 20.11 3.19
C TYR A 26 -2.41 21.63 3.08
N GLU A 27 -3.44 22.11 2.39
CA GLU A 27 -3.72 23.54 2.25
C GLU A 27 -3.80 24.22 3.63
N LEU A 28 -4.57 23.64 4.56
CA LEU A 28 -4.67 24.13 5.94
C LEU A 28 -3.33 24.13 6.68
N ILE A 29 -2.54 23.06 6.56
CA ILE A 29 -1.20 22.99 7.16
C ILE A 29 -0.30 24.09 6.60
N GLY A 30 -0.31 24.29 5.29
CA GLY A 30 0.48 25.32 4.61
C GLY A 30 0.06 26.74 5.01
N GLU A 31 -1.24 27.02 5.06
CA GLU A 31 -1.78 28.31 5.49
C GLU A 31 -1.42 28.62 6.94
N LEU A 32 -1.62 27.67 7.85
CA LEU A 32 -1.34 27.86 9.28
C LEU A 32 0.14 28.07 9.55
N THR A 33 1.00 27.27 8.89
CA THR A 33 2.46 27.41 8.97
C THR A 33 2.90 28.82 8.59
N ARG A 34 2.40 29.34 7.46
CA ARG A 34 2.74 30.68 6.96
C ARG A 34 2.15 31.80 7.81
N ALA A 35 0.87 31.70 8.17
CA ALA A 35 0.18 32.73 8.94
C ALA A 35 0.73 32.88 10.36
N GLN A 36 1.27 31.80 10.94
CA GLN A 36 1.79 31.79 12.32
C GLN A 36 3.31 31.88 12.38
N GLY A 37 4.01 31.79 11.25
CA GLY A 37 5.48 31.67 11.22
C GLY A 37 5.99 30.41 11.90
N THR A 38 5.15 29.36 11.99
CA THR A 38 5.52 28.06 12.55
C THR A 38 6.50 27.37 11.60
N THR A 39 7.54 26.73 12.12
CA THR A 39 8.37 25.81 11.32
C THR A 39 7.63 24.48 11.22
N ALA A 40 7.48 23.91 10.03
CA ALA A 40 6.79 22.63 9.84
C ALA A 40 7.68 21.59 9.13
N ILE A 41 7.68 20.36 9.63
CA ILE A 41 8.22 19.18 8.97
C ILE A 41 7.05 18.22 8.75
N VAL A 42 6.82 17.87 7.50
CA VAL A 42 5.79 16.91 7.09
C VAL A 42 6.48 15.73 6.43
N VAL A 43 6.29 14.53 6.98
CA VAL A 43 6.70 13.27 6.37
C VAL A 43 5.48 12.72 5.64
N SER A 44 5.62 12.50 4.33
CA SER A 44 4.55 11.86 3.56
C SER A 44 5.03 11.23 2.26
N HIS A 45 4.36 10.16 1.85
CA HIS A 45 4.46 9.57 0.51
C HIS A 45 3.46 10.17 -0.50
N ASP A 46 2.50 11.00 -0.08
CA ASP A 46 1.52 11.61 -0.97
C ASP A 46 2.13 12.77 -1.79
N PRO A 47 2.02 12.76 -3.13
CA PRO A 47 2.53 13.83 -3.99
C PRO A 47 1.93 15.22 -3.71
N GLY A 48 0.73 15.29 -3.13
CA GLY A 48 0.07 16.54 -2.76
C GLY A 48 0.82 17.33 -1.70
N SER A 49 1.62 16.67 -0.85
CA SER A 49 2.48 17.34 0.13
C SER A 49 3.50 18.31 -0.50
N ALA A 50 3.96 18.02 -1.72
CA ALA A 50 4.89 18.87 -2.47
C ALA A 50 4.29 20.26 -2.77
N SER A 51 2.97 20.36 -2.92
CA SER A 51 2.28 21.62 -3.25
C SER A 51 2.45 22.71 -2.18
N ILE A 52 2.60 22.28 -0.92
CA ILE A 52 2.73 23.18 0.23
C ILE A 52 4.17 23.38 0.68
N ALA A 53 5.09 22.53 0.22
CA ALA A 53 6.48 22.53 0.66
C ALA A 53 7.26 23.70 0.05
N ASP A 54 8.05 24.38 0.90
CA ASP A 54 9.06 25.34 0.44
C ASP A 54 10.39 24.62 0.09
N ARG A 55 10.60 23.44 0.69
CA ARG A 55 11.76 22.55 0.49
C ARG A 55 11.30 21.09 0.66
N ILE A 56 11.75 20.21 -0.22
CA ILE A 56 11.51 18.76 -0.20
C ILE A 56 12.86 18.06 -0.04
N VAL A 57 12.92 17.11 0.89
CA VAL A 57 14.13 16.32 1.16
C VAL A 57 13.78 14.85 1.01
N HIS A 58 14.46 14.16 0.10
CA HIS A 58 14.28 12.72 -0.13
C HIS A 58 15.30 11.93 0.68
N ILE A 59 14.84 11.07 1.58
CA ILE A 59 15.70 10.18 2.37
C ILE A 59 15.61 8.75 1.81
N ARG A 60 16.76 8.11 1.60
CA ARG A 60 16.87 6.69 1.22
C ARG A 60 18.02 6.05 2.01
N ASP A 61 17.84 4.84 2.53
CA ASP A 61 18.82 4.10 3.33
C ASP A 61 19.46 4.93 4.45
N GLY A 62 18.64 5.75 5.13
CA GLY A 62 19.07 6.62 6.22
C GLY A 62 19.93 7.82 5.80
N ARG A 63 20.01 8.15 4.50
CA ARG A 63 20.75 9.31 3.98
C ARG A 63 19.88 10.19 3.11
N VAL A 64 20.16 11.49 3.11
CA VAL A 64 19.57 12.41 2.12
C VAL A 64 20.10 12.04 0.74
N SER A 65 19.19 11.78 -0.17
CA SER A 65 19.45 11.35 -1.55
C SER A 65 19.26 12.48 -2.56
N ALA A 66 18.25 13.32 -2.36
CA ALA A 66 17.96 14.48 -3.20
C ALA A 66 17.27 15.57 -2.37
N GLU A 67 17.41 16.80 -2.84
CA GLU A 67 16.77 17.97 -2.28
C GLU A 67 16.18 18.83 -3.40
N GLN A 68 14.96 19.33 -3.19
CA GLN A 68 14.29 20.20 -4.15
C GLN A 68 13.75 21.43 -3.43
N ALA A 69 14.12 22.61 -3.91
CA ALA A 69 13.60 23.88 -3.42
C ALA A 69 12.45 24.37 -4.32
N ARG A 70 11.42 24.96 -3.72
CA ARG A 70 10.24 25.47 -4.46
C ARG A 70 10.58 26.51 -5.53
N ALA A 71 11.72 27.21 -5.39
CA ALA A 71 12.16 28.24 -6.33
C ALA A 71 12.63 27.69 -7.69
N GLN A 72 12.94 26.40 -7.79
CA GLN A 72 13.38 25.75 -9.03
C GLN A 72 12.73 24.35 -9.17
N PRO A 73 11.43 24.29 -9.51
CA PRO A 73 10.70 23.02 -9.56
C PRO A 73 11.22 22.04 -10.62
N ASP A 74 11.93 22.53 -11.65
CA ASP A 74 12.51 21.68 -12.71
C ASP A 74 13.96 21.25 -12.46
N SER A 75 14.58 21.65 -11.33
CA SER A 75 15.95 21.24 -10.98
C SER A 75 15.97 20.54 -9.63
N GLU A 76 16.30 19.25 -9.63
CA GLU A 76 16.63 18.51 -8.42
C GLU A 76 18.12 18.69 -8.11
N GLU A 77 18.44 19.13 -6.89
CA GLU A 77 19.81 19.14 -6.40
C GLU A 77 20.14 17.77 -5.79
N ILE A 78 21.09 17.07 -6.41
CA ILE A 78 21.57 15.77 -5.91
C ILE A 78 22.70 16.02 -4.91
N VAL A 79 22.62 15.38 -3.75
CA VAL A 79 23.67 15.47 -2.73
C VAL A 79 24.88 14.62 -3.14
N VAL A 80 26.04 15.26 -3.29
CA VAL A 80 27.33 14.59 -3.53
C VAL A 80 28.06 14.40 -2.19
N ALA A 81 28.12 13.17 -1.72
CA ALA A 81 28.83 12.80 -0.49
C ALA A 81 30.36 12.84 -0.68
N ARG A 82 31.09 12.81 0.44
CA ARG A 82 32.56 12.75 0.44
C ARG A 82 33.06 11.56 -0.39
N GLY A 83 34.04 11.81 -1.25
CA GLY A 83 34.57 10.82 -2.19
C GLY A 83 33.82 10.77 -3.53
N GLY A 84 32.87 11.67 -3.79
CA GLY A 84 32.17 11.77 -5.07
C GLY A 84 30.98 10.81 -5.21
N TRP A 85 30.57 10.18 -4.12
CA TRP A 85 29.37 9.34 -4.11
C TRP A 85 28.12 10.20 -4.28
N LEU A 86 27.38 9.98 -5.36
CA LEU A 86 26.08 10.59 -5.60
C LEU A 86 25.07 9.49 -5.89
N ARG A 87 23.83 9.65 -5.42
CA ARG A 87 22.75 8.73 -5.73
C ARG A 87 21.85 9.37 -6.77
N VAL A 88 21.87 8.83 -7.98
CA VAL A 88 20.98 9.29 -9.05
C VAL A 88 19.56 8.80 -8.76
N PRO A 89 18.53 9.68 -8.76
CA PRO A 89 17.13 9.29 -8.68
C PRO A 89 16.76 8.22 -9.71
N GLU A 90 15.94 7.24 -9.31
CA GLU A 90 15.50 6.13 -10.19
C GLU A 90 14.84 6.61 -11.48
N GLU A 91 14.09 7.69 -11.42
CA GLU A 91 13.45 8.24 -12.61
C GLU A 91 14.49 8.73 -13.63
N LEU A 92 15.56 9.37 -13.18
CA LEU A 92 16.66 9.79 -14.06
C LEU A 92 17.44 8.58 -14.60
N LEU A 93 17.64 7.54 -13.79
CA LEU A 93 18.23 6.28 -14.25
C LEU A 93 17.37 5.62 -15.34
N ARG A 94 16.06 5.49 -15.12
CA ARG A 94 15.10 4.93 -16.08
C ARG A 94 15.07 5.72 -17.39
N ARG A 95 14.88 7.04 -17.31
CA ARG A 95 14.82 7.92 -18.50
C ARG A 95 16.16 7.96 -19.24
N GLY A 96 17.27 7.87 -18.51
CA GLY A 96 18.62 7.83 -19.07
C GLY A 96 19.05 6.46 -19.60
N GLY A 97 18.23 5.42 -19.43
CA GLY A 97 18.60 4.04 -19.78
C GLY A 97 19.84 3.53 -19.03
N ILE A 98 20.05 4.01 -17.80
CA ILE A 98 21.22 3.67 -16.99
C ILE A 98 20.88 2.47 -16.10
N GLY A 99 21.53 1.34 -16.37
CA GLY A 99 21.43 0.11 -15.58
C GLY A 99 22.47 0.05 -14.45
N SER A 100 23.04 -1.14 -14.23
CA SER A 100 24.06 -1.37 -13.19
C SER A 100 25.41 -0.70 -13.49
N ARG A 101 25.64 -0.31 -14.75
CA ARG A 101 26.85 0.39 -15.19
C ARG A 101 26.51 1.62 -16.04
N ALA A 102 27.35 2.63 -15.91
CA ALA A 102 27.25 3.88 -16.65
C ALA A 102 28.66 4.37 -17.04
N ARG A 103 28.75 5.10 -18.15
CA ARG A 103 29.96 5.78 -18.58
C ARG A 103 29.87 7.26 -18.18
N ALA A 104 30.85 7.73 -17.42
CA ALA A 104 31.00 9.14 -17.10
C ALA A 104 31.98 9.82 -18.07
N ARG A 105 31.61 10.99 -18.61
CA ARG A 105 32.50 11.88 -19.37
C ARG A 105 32.55 13.26 -18.73
N LEU A 106 33.72 13.86 -18.67
CA LEU A 106 33.90 15.23 -18.20
C LEU A 106 33.75 16.22 -19.37
N ALA A 107 32.90 17.22 -19.18
CA ALA A 107 32.86 18.45 -19.97
C ALA A 107 33.30 19.63 -19.08
N GLU A 108 33.43 20.84 -19.63
CA GLU A 108 34.05 21.99 -18.94
C GLU A 108 33.56 22.20 -17.49
N HIS A 109 32.25 22.11 -17.26
CA HIS A 109 31.64 22.30 -15.94
C HIS A 109 30.58 21.24 -15.61
N SER A 110 30.60 20.09 -16.26
CA SER A 110 29.58 19.05 -16.06
C SER A 110 30.15 17.64 -16.22
N VAL A 111 29.63 16.70 -15.44
CA VAL A 111 29.86 15.26 -15.64
C VAL A 111 28.64 14.67 -16.32
N LEU A 112 28.80 14.19 -17.55
CA LEU A 112 27.75 13.50 -18.28
C LEU A 112 27.81 12.00 -17.95
N ILE A 113 26.71 11.45 -17.43
CA ILE A 113 26.58 10.02 -17.13
C ILE A 113 25.63 9.41 -18.18
N GLU A 114 26.15 8.49 -18.99
CA GLU A 114 25.40 7.78 -20.03
C GLU A 114 25.29 6.30 -19.66
N GLY A 115 24.13 5.68 -19.92
CA GLY A 115 23.99 4.23 -19.78
C GLY A 115 24.97 3.49 -20.69
N THR A 116 25.55 2.40 -20.20
CA THR A 116 26.25 1.43 -21.05
C THR A 116 25.29 0.29 -21.41
N GLU A 117 25.45 -0.32 -22.59
CA GLU A 117 24.68 -1.50 -23.05
C GLU A 117 24.95 -2.77 -22.22
N ASP A 118 25.19 -2.64 -20.91
CA ASP A 118 25.01 -3.74 -19.99
C ASP A 118 23.52 -3.82 -19.73
N VAL A 119 22.90 -4.84 -20.33
CA VAL A 119 21.53 -5.29 -20.07
C VAL A 119 21.30 -5.15 -18.58
N ALA A 120 20.43 -4.21 -18.19
CA ALA A 120 19.96 -4.14 -16.82
C ALA A 120 19.62 -5.58 -16.43
N GLU A 121 20.30 -6.13 -15.42
CA GLU A 121 19.79 -7.31 -14.73
C GLU A 121 18.40 -6.89 -14.31
N ALA A 122 17.41 -7.31 -15.09
CA ALA A 122 16.03 -7.06 -14.81
C ALA A 122 15.86 -7.56 -13.38
N GLU A 123 15.40 -6.69 -12.48
CA GLU A 123 14.82 -7.16 -11.23
C GLU A 123 13.97 -8.38 -11.59
N PRO A 124 14.18 -9.55 -10.96
CA PRO A 124 13.51 -10.76 -11.36
C PRO A 124 12.01 -10.45 -11.38
N GLU A 125 11.48 -10.29 -12.60
CA GLU A 125 10.10 -9.91 -12.80
C GLU A 125 9.31 -11.06 -12.22
N ALA A 126 8.73 -10.85 -11.03
CA ALA A 126 8.00 -11.88 -10.31
C ALA A 126 7.11 -12.58 -11.33
N PRO A 127 7.16 -13.92 -11.42
CA PRO A 127 6.56 -14.64 -12.53
C PRO A 127 5.11 -14.19 -12.68
N LYS A 128 4.81 -13.45 -13.75
CA LYS A 128 3.47 -12.96 -14.01
C LYS A 128 2.58 -14.19 -14.15
N PRO A 129 1.65 -14.43 -13.21
CA PRO A 129 0.84 -15.63 -13.27
C PRO A 129 0.09 -15.63 -14.61
N THR A 130 0.20 -16.75 -15.34
CA THR A 130 -0.56 -16.90 -16.58
C THR A 130 -2.04 -16.89 -16.21
N PRO A 131 -2.83 -15.92 -16.70
CA PRO A 131 -4.24 -15.84 -16.33
C PRO A 131 -4.94 -17.13 -16.77
N ALA A 132 -5.56 -17.81 -15.81
CA ALA A 132 -6.43 -18.94 -16.13
C ALA A 132 -7.57 -18.45 -17.04
N ALA A 133 -7.97 -19.28 -18.00
CA ALA A 133 -9.06 -18.93 -18.90
C ALA A 133 -10.33 -18.59 -18.09
N PRO A 134 -11.03 -17.48 -18.40
CA PRO A 134 -12.24 -17.11 -17.69
C PRO A 134 -13.29 -18.21 -17.84
N THR A 135 -13.85 -18.65 -16.73
CA THR A 135 -14.91 -19.65 -16.69
C THR A 135 -16.28 -18.96 -16.81
N ASP A 136 -17.24 -19.64 -17.43
CA ASP A 136 -18.62 -19.18 -17.41
C ASP A 136 -19.25 -19.37 -16.03
N GLY A 137 -20.08 -18.41 -15.62
CA GLY A 137 -20.72 -18.37 -14.31
C GLY A 137 -20.56 -17.04 -13.57
N VAL A 138 -21.01 -17.02 -12.32
CA VAL A 138 -20.95 -15.87 -11.42
C VAL A 138 -20.27 -16.31 -10.13
N ALA A 139 -19.15 -15.65 -9.79
CA ALA A 139 -18.42 -15.89 -8.55
C ALA A 139 -19.01 -15.11 -7.38
N ILE A 140 -19.52 -13.90 -7.63
CA ILE A 140 -20.15 -13.06 -6.61
C ILE A 140 -21.42 -12.48 -7.20
N GLU A 141 -22.51 -12.59 -6.48
CA GLU A 141 -23.79 -11.98 -6.83
C GLU A 141 -24.34 -11.17 -5.65
N LEU A 142 -24.65 -9.91 -5.92
CA LEU A 142 -25.26 -8.97 -4.98
C LEU A 142 -26.63 -8.57 -5.53
N ARG A 143 -27.66 -8.68 -4.68
CA ARG A 143 -29.04 -8.33 -5.06
C ARG A 143 -29.60 -7.33 -4.07
N ASP A 144 -29.88 -6.13 -4.56
CA ASP A 144 -30.49 -5.00 -3.85
C ASP A 144 -29.86 -4.76 -2.46
N LEU A 145 -28.54 -4.83 -2.40
CA LEU A 145 -27.79 -4.84 -1.15
C LEU A 145 -27.90 -3.50 -0.42
N VAL A 146 -28.42 -3.54 0.80
CA VAL A 146 -28.53 -2.39 1.69
C VAL A 146 -27.74 -2.65 2.96
N LYS A 147 -26.92 -1.68 3.36
CA LYS A 147 -26.22 -1.71 4.65
C LYS A 147 -26.39 -0.39 5.39
N ARG A 148 -26.87 -0.49 6.63
CA ARG A 148 -27.02 0.64 7.56
C ARG A 148 -26.17 0.41 8.81
N THR A 149 -25.56 1.49 9.30
CA THR A 149 -24.81 1.51 10.56
C THR A 149 -25.35 2.67 11.40
N GLY A 150 -26.14 2.34 12.42
CA GLY A 150 -26.97 3.34 13.11
C GLY A 150 -27.96 3.99 12.15
N GLU A 151 -27.99 5.33 12.11
CA GLU A 151 -28.86 6.10 11.22
C GLU A 151 -28.28 6.30 9.81
N ARG A 152 -26.99 5.99 9.60
CA ARG A 152 -26.32 6.21 8.30
C ARG A 152 -26.53 5.02 7.38
N THR A 153 -26.94 5.29 6.15
CA THR A 153 -26.98 4.28 5.07
C THR A 153 -25.65 4.30 4.35
N ILE A 154 -24.92 3.18 4.38
CA ILE A 154 -23.61 3.02 3.74
C ILE A 154 -23.77 2.50 2.31
N LEU A 155 -24.60 1.47 2.13
CA LEU A 155 -24.96 0.91 0.82
C LEU A 155 -26.47 0.98 0.64
N SER A 156 -26.94 1.37 -0.55
CA SER A 156 -28.34 1.67 -0.84
C SER A 156 -28.84 0.98 -2.12
N GLY A 157 -29.08 -0.33 -2.05
CA GLY A 157 -29.65 -1.11 -3.16
C GLY A 157 -28.62 -1.48 -4.22
N LEU A 158 -27.41 -1.86 -3.80
CA LEU A 158 -26.33 -2.23 -4.72
C LEU A 158 -26.59 -3.63 -5.31
N SER A 159 -26.74 -3.70 -6.63
CA SER A 159 -26.88 -4.94 -7.40
C SER A 159 -25.72 -5.09 -8.37
N ALA A 160 -25.01 -6.22 -8.33
CA ALA A 160 -23.84 -6.48 -9.15
C ALA A 160 -23.55 -7.98 -9.27
N ALA A 161 -22.90 -8.38 -10.37
CA ALA A 161 -22.39 -9.73 -10.58
C ALA A 161 -20.92 -9.70 -11.02
N ILE A 162 -20.08 -10.53 -10.41
CA ILE A 162 -18.65 -10.64 -10.73
C ILE A 162 -18.39 -12.05 -11.26
N ARG A 163 -17.71 -12.15 -12.40
CA ARG A 163 -17.38 -13.43 -13.04
C ARG A 163 -16.13 -14.05 -12.40
N PRO A 164 -16.05 -15.40 -12.34
CA PRO A 164 -14.85 -16.08 -11.84
C PRO A 164 -13.63 -15.84 -12.74
N GLY A 165 -12.44 -15.83 -12.14
CA GLY A 165 -11.16 -15.74 -12.86
C GLY A 165 -10.82 -14.36 -13.44
N LEU A 166 -11.61 -13.32 -13.16
CA LEU A 166 -11.35 -11.96 -13.62
C LEU A 166 -10.92 -11.04 -12.46
N LEU A 167 -9.94 -10.20 -12.72
CA LEU A 167 -9.57 -9.11 -11.83
C LEU A 167 -10.61 -7.99 -11.92
N THR A 168 -11.32 -7.72 -10.82
CA THR A 168 -12.29 -6.63 -10.72
C THR A 168 -11.77 -5.59 -9.74
N VAL A 169 -11.69 -4.33 -10.16
CA VAL A 169 -11.24 -3.21 -9.33
C VAL A 169 -12.44 -2.38 -8.92
N VAL A 170 -12.59 -2.14 -7.61
CA VAL A 170 -13.63 -1.27 -7.05
C VAL A 170 -12.97 0.01 -6.54
N THR A 171 -13.33 1.15 -7.15
CA THR A 171 -12.78 2.47 -6.78
C THR A 171 -13.87 3.38 -6.22
N GLY A 172 -13.47 4.40 -5.46
CA GLY A 172 -14.39 5.40 -4.92
C GLY A 172 -13.77 6.22 -3.77
N PRO A 173 -14.36 7.37 -3.39
CA PRO A 173 -13.86 8.22 -2.30
C PRO A 173 -13.76 7.52 -0.95
N SER A 174 -12.98 8.05 -0.01
CA SER A 174 -12.95 7.53 1.37
C SER A 174 -14.35 7.62 1.98
N GLY A 175 -14.77 6.58 2.70
CA GLY A 175 -16.12 6.48 3.27
C GLY A 175 -17.23 6.04 2.32
N SER A 176 -16.96 5.75 1.04
CA SER A 176 -17.97 5.29 0.07
C SER A 176 -18.48 3.84 0.31
N GLY A 177 -18.06 3.18 1.39
CA GLY A 177 -18.51 1.83 1.72
C GLY A 177 -17.70 0.68 1.10
N LYS A 178 -16.51 0.94 0.51
CA LYS A 178 -15.66 -0.11 -0.11
C LYS A 178 -15.25 -1.20 0.89
N THR A 179 -14.73 -0.81 2.06
CA THR A 179 -14.37 -1.74 3.13
C THR A 179 -15.59 -2.49 3.66
N THR A 180 -16.74 -1.80 3.77
CA THR A 180 -18.01 -2.43 4.15
C THR A 180 -18.44 -3.48 3.14
N LEU A 181 -18.30 -3.22 1.84
CA LEU A 181 -18.58 -4.20 0.79
C LEU A 181 -17.69 -5.44 0.95
N LEU A 182 -16.38 -5.28 1.16
CA LEU A 182 -15.48 -6.40 1.41
C LEU A 182 -15.86 -7.20 2.65
N HIS A 183 -16.26 -6.55 3.74
CA HIS A 183 -16.72 -7.23 4.96
C HIS A 183 -17.99 -8.05 4.76
N LEU A 184 -18.95 -7.53 3.97
CA LEU A 184 -20.17 -8.25 3.62
C LEU A 184 -19.86 -9.48 2.77
N LEU A 185 -19.02 -9.34 1.74
CA LEU A 185 -18.56 -10.45 0.91
C LEU A 185 -17.80 -11.52 1.71
N ALA A 186 -17.01 -11.10 2.70
CA ALA A 186 -16.29 -12.01 3.59
C ALA A 186 -17.16 -12.62 4.72
N GLY A 187 -18.44 -12.22 4.83
CA GLY A 187 -19.31 -12.65 5.93
C GLY A 187 -18.83 -12.22 7.33
N LEU A 188 -17.98 -11.18 7.39
CA LEU A 188 -17.55 -10.52 8.63
C LEU A 188 -18.65 -9.60 9.17
N ASP A 189 -19.49 -9.11 8.26
CA ASP A 189 -20.69 -8.34 8.55
C ASP A 189 -21.86 -8.89 7.74
N LEU A 190 -23.09 -8.54 8.11
CA LEU A 190 -24.31 -8.96 7.43
C LEU A 190 -25.03 -7.76 6.79
N PRO A 191 -25.70 -7.96 5.65
CA PRO A 191 -26.52 -6.92 5.06
C PRO A 191 -27.68 -6.56 5.98
N SER A 192 -28.14 -5.31 5.89
CA SER A 192 -29.39 -4.89 6.53
C SER A 192 -30.61 -5.29 5.71
N ALA A 193 -30.47 -5.39 4.39
CA ALA A 193 -31.43 -5.99 3.46
C ALA A 193 -30.71 -6.38 2.15
N GLY A 194 -31.36 -7.20 1.32
CA GLY A 194 -30.77 -7.75 0.11
C GLY A 194 -29.99 -9.03 0.37
N GLU A 195 -29.34 -9.55 -0.68
CA GLU A 195 -28.72 -10.88 -0.68
C GLU A 195 -27.25 -10.83 -1.10
N VAL A 196 -26.43 -11.71 -0.50
CA VAL A 196 -25.01 -11.83 -0.81
C VAL A 196 -24.68 -13.29 -1.11
N VAL A 197 -24.44 -13.60 -2.39
CA VAL A 197 -24.02 -14.94 -2.82
C VAL A 197 -22.56 -14.89 -3.22
N VAL A 198 -21.72 -15.74 -2.62
CA VAL A 198 -20.29 -15.83 -2.93
C VAL A 198 -19.93 -17.29 -3.19
N LEU A 199 -19.35 -17.56 -4.36
CA LEU A 199 -18.99 -18.89 -4.84
C LEU A 199 -20.15 -19.91 -4.77
N GLY A 200 -21.37 -19.43 -5.02
CA GLY A 200 -22.61 -20.23 -4.97
C GLY A 200 -23.23 -20.37 -3.58
N GLU A 201 -22.64 -19.81 -2.53
CA GLU A 201 -23.15 -19.90 -1.15
C GLU A 201 -23.79 -18.58 -0.71
N ARG A 202 -25.00 -18.64 -0.13
CA ARG A 202 -25.71 -17.48 0.44
C ARG A 202 -25.12 -17.10 1.79
N ILE A 203 -24.25 -16.10 1.81
CA ILE A 203 -23.49 -15.70 2.99
C ILE A 203 -24.39 -15.13 4.08
N ASP A 204 -25.48 -14.48 3.70
CA ASP A 204 -26.46 -13.88 4.62
C ASP A 204 -27.31 -14.92 5.36
N GLU A 205 -27.45 -16.14 4.84
CA GLU A 205 -28.20 -17.24 5.46
C GLU A 205 -27.34 -18.11 6.40
N LEU A 206 -26.01 -18.07 6.23
CA LEU A 206 -25.09 -18.83 7.07
C LEU A 206 -25.08 -18.29 8.51
N ASP A 207 -25.06 -19.20 9.48
CA ASP A 207 -24.84 -18.85 10.88
C ASP A 207 -23.37 -18.43 11.13
N ARG A 208 -23.05 -18.03 12.37
CA ARG A 208 -21.69 -17.55 12.71
C ARG A 208 -20.61 -18.60 12.43
N ALA A 209 -20.90 -19.88 12.68
CA ALA A 209 -19.97 -20.97 12.47
C ALA A 209 -19.78 -21.26 10.98
N GLY A 210 -20.87 -21.29 10.20
CA GLY A 210 -20.87 -21.45 8.75
C GLY A 210 -20.07 -20.34 8.05
N ARG A 211 -20.26 -19.07 8.43
CA ARG A 211 -19.46 -17.96 7.87
C ARG A 211 -17.98 -18.07 8.23
N ALA A 212 -17.64 -18.56 9.42
CA ALA A 212 -16.25 -18.78 9.81
C ALA A 212 -15.60 -19.92 9.01
N ALA A 213 -16.31 -21.03 8.80
CA ALA A 213 -15.86 -22.14 7.97
C ALA A 213 -15.67 -21.71 6.50
N PHE A 214 -16.64 -20.97 5.96
CA PHE A 214 -16.55 -20.40 4.61
C PHE A 214 -15.29 -19.54 4.43
N ARG A 215 -15.01 -18.63 5.38
CA ARG A 215 -13.79 -17.82 5.34
C ARG A 215 -12.52 -18.66 5.40
N ARG A 216 -12.47 -19.65 6.30
CA ARG A 216 -11.31 -20.52 6.47
C ARG A 216 -11.00 -21.30 5.17
N ASP A 217 -12.04 -21.82 4.53
CA ASP A 217 -11.90 -22.81 3.46
C ASP A 217 -11.84 -22.17 2.07
N ARG A 218 -12.56 -21.06 1.84
CA ARG A 218 -12.86 -20.56 0.49
C ARG A 218 -12.39 -19.13 0.21
N LEU A 219 -12.03 -18.36 1.25
CA LEU A 219 -11.64 -16.95 1.08
C LEU A 219 -10.22 -16.67 1.57
N ALA A 220 -9.61 -15.67 0.96
CA ALA A 220 -8.47 -14.95 1.50
C ALA A 220 -8.84 -13.47 1.50
N LEU A 221 -8.57 -12.78 2.61
CA LEU A 221 -8.84 -11.36 2.77
C LEU A 221 -7.54 -10.67 3.19
N VAL A 222 -7.07 -9.73 2.37
CA VAL A 222 -6.00 -8.81 2.75
C VAL A 222 -6.69 -7.61 3.38
N ALA A 223 -6.46 -7.41 4.68
CA ALA A 223 -7.04 -6.31 5.44
C ALA A 223 -6.20 -5.04 5.29
N GLN A 224 -6.81 -3.87 5.56
CA GLN A 224 -6.11 -2.59 5.55
C GLN A 224 -5.05 -2.51 6.66
N GLU A 225 -5.33 -3.10 7.83
CA GLU A 225 -4.34 -3.32 8.87
C GLU A 225 -4.12 -4.84 9.01
N PRO A 226 -2.90 -5.34 8.80
CA PRO A 226 -2.64 -6.76 8.89
C PRO A 226 -2.75 -7.20 10.36
N PRO A 227 -3.51 -8.26 10.69
CA PRO A 227 -3.77 -8.68 12.07
C PRO A 227 -2.58 -9.45 12.67
N LEU A 228 -1.38 -8.90 12.56
CA LEU A 228 -0.15 -9.54 13.01
C LEU A 228 -0.04 -9.53 14.52
N VAL A 229 0.50 -10.62 15.08
CA VAL A 229 0.82 -10.76 16.50
C VAL A 229 2.21 -10.17 16.76
N PRO A 230 2.33 -9.02 17.47
CA PRO A 230 3.56 -8.22 17.45
C PRO A 230 4.79 -8.87 18.08
N PHE A 231 4.57 -9.84 18.98
CA PHE A 231 5.61 -10.55 19.72
C PHE A 231 6.08 -11.83 19.03
N LEU A 232 5.36 -12.30 18.01
CA LEU A 232 5.75 -13.43 17.18
C LEU A 232 6.70 -12.98 16.06
N SER A 233 7.53 -13.91 15.59
CA SER A 233 8.33 -13.72 14.38
C SER A 233 7.46 -13.66 13.13
N VAL A 234 8.03 -13.20 12.02
CA VAL A 234 7.38 -13.25 10.70
C VAL A 234 6.93 -14.66 10.36
N ARG A 235 7.82 -15.65 10.53
CA ARG A 235 7.51 -17.06 10.29
C ARG A 235 6.40 -17.54 11.20
N GLU A 236 6.46 -17.24 12.50
CA GLU A 236 5.43 -17.66 13.46
C GLU A 236 4.06 -17.03 13.15
N ASN A 237 4.02 -15.80 12.63
CA ASN A 237 2.77 -15.19 12.16
C ASN A 237 2.20 -15.93 10.95
N VAL A 238 3.03 -16.22 9.94
CA VAL A 238 2.58 -16.97 8.76
C VAL A 238 2.13 -18.38 9.15
N GLU A 239 2.89 -19.08 10.00
CA GLU A 239 2.53 -20.40 10.53
C GLU A 239 1.19 -20.38 11.28
N LEU A 240 0.94 -19.34 12.08
CA LEU A 240 -0.32 -19.16 12.78
C LEU A 240 -1.50 -19.09 11.80
N PHE A 241 -1.41 -18.25 10.77
CA PHE A 241 -2.50 -18.09 9.79
C PHE A 241 -2.69 -19.31 8.90
N LEU A 242 -1.60 -19.97 8.48
CA LEU A 242 -1.69 -21.22 7.73
C LEU A 242 -2.29 -22.34 8.61
N GLY A 243 -1.92 -22.39 9.89
CA GLY A 243 -2.46 -23.35 10.87
C GLY A 243 -3.96 -23.20 11.11
N LEU A 244 -4.50 -21.97 11.02
CA LEU A 244 -5.95 -21.73 11.07
C LEU A 244 -6.69 -22.36 9.90
N ARG A 245 -6.07 -22.47 8.72
CA ARG A 245 -6.66 -23.10 7.52
C ARG A 245 -6.46 -24.61 7.48
N SER A 246 -5.34 -25.11 7.99
CA SER A 246 -4.98 -26.53 7.95
C SER A 246 -4.29 -26.96 9.26
N PRO A 247 -5.03 -27.57 10.20
CA PRO A 247 -4.51 -27.99 11.49
C PRO A 247 -3.39 -29.04 11.44
N ASN A 248 -3.20 -29.73 10.30
CA ASN A 248 -2.43 -30.97 10.20
C ASN A 248 -1.07 -30.86 9.48
N GLY A 249 -0.56 -29.68 9.14
CA GLY A 249 0.82 -29.59 8.63
C GLY A 249 1.18 -28.21 8.13
N ASN A 250 2.28 -27.63 8.61
CA ASN A 250 2.72 -26.32 8.11
C ASN A 250 4.18 -25.90 8.29
N ASN A 251 5.07 -26.69 8.92
CA ASN A 251 6.45 -26.23 9.12
C ASN A 251 7.25 -25.97 7.82
N GLY A 252 6.79 -26.48 6.66
CA GLY A 252 7.43 -26.20 5.35
C GLY A 252 6.79 -25.06 4.54
N GLN A 253 5.47 -24.87 4.67
CA GLN A 253 4.73 -23.93 3.81
C GLN A 253 4.96 -22.47 4.17
N ALA A 254 5.28 -22.17 5.43
CA ALA A 254 5.57 -20.81 5.85
C ALA A 254 6.83 -20.27 5.16
N GLN A 255 7.90 -21.08 5.07
CA GLN A 255 9.15 -20.68 4.41
C GLN A 255 8.94 -20.45 2.91
N GLU A 256 8.20 -21.35 2.25
CA GLU A 256 7.84 -21.21 0.83
C GLU A 256 6.97 -19.97 0.57
N THR A 257 6.04 -19.67 1.47
CA THR A 257 5.19 -18.47 1.36
C THR A 257 6.02 -17.19 1.52
N LEU A 258 6.95 -17.18 2.48
CA LEU A 258 7.86 -16.04 2.69
C LEU A 258 8.81 -15.81 1.50
N ALA A 259 9.20 -16.88 0.80
CA ALA A 259 9.96 -16.80 -0.44
C ALA A 259 9.22 -16.00 -1.52
N LEU A 260 7.92 -16.28 -1.68
CA LEU A 260 7.09 -15.64 -2.72
C LEU A 260 6.94 -14.12 -2.53
N VAL A 261 7.03 -13.63 -1.28
CA VAL A 261 6.93 -12.20 -0.94
C VAL A 261 8.28 -11.55 -0.64
N GLY A 262 9.38 -12.29 -0.79
CA GLY A 262 10.75 -11.79 -0.59
C GLY A 262 11.09 -11.46 0.87
N LEU A 263 10.49 -12.17 1.84
CA LEU A 263 10.68 -11.95 3.28
C LEU A 263 11.47 -13.07 3.98
N GLU A 264 12.10 -13.97 3.23
CA GLU A 264 12.85 -15.13 3.78
C GLU A 264 13.90 -14.71 4.82
N GLN A 265 14.61 -13.62 4.56
CA GLN A 265 15.69 -13.13 5.43
C GLN A 265 15.15 -12.53 6.74
N LEU A 266 13.87 -12.19 6.78
CA LEU A 266 13.19 -11.58 7.93
C LEU A 266 12.37 -12.60 8.72
N ALA A 267 12.39 -13.89 8.34
CA ALA A 267 11.57 -14.95 8.93
C ALA A 267 11.62 -15.00 10.47
N GLU A 268 12.79 -14.83 11.06
CA GLU A 268 12.98 -14.88 12.53
C GLU A 268 12.86 -13.50 13.20
N GLN A 269 12.67 -12.42 12.44
CA GLN A 269 12.49 -11.09 12.99
C GLN A 269 11.09 -10.94 13.59
N ARG A 270 11.00 -10.33 14.78
CA ARG A 270 9.71 -9.98 15.36
C ARG A 270 9.03 -8.92 14.52
N VAL A 271 7.73 -9.08 14.28
CA VAL A 271 6.94 -8.15 13.48
C VAL A 271 7.01 -6.72 14.01
N SER A 272 7.03 -6.53 15.33
CA SER A 272 7.19 -5.22 15.97
C SER A 272 8.48 -4.46 15.62
N ARG A 273 9.45 -5.11 14.96
CA ARG A 273 10.71 -4.50 14.50
C ARG A 273 10.75 -4.27 12.99
N LEU A 274 9.69 -4.60 12.28
CA LEU A 274 9.56 -4.37 10.85
C LEU A 274 9.07 -2.95 10.59
N SER A 275 9.50 -2.37 9.48
CA SER A 275 8.87 -1.17 8.92
C SER A 275 7.43 -1.45 8.51
N THR A 276 6.59 -0.41 8.40
CA THR A 276 5.19 -0.56 7.98
C THR A 276 5.05 -1.30 6.64
N GLY A 277 5.87 -0.96 5.63
CA GLY A 277 5.84 -1.63 4.33
C GLY A 277 6.39 -3.06 4.34
N GLU A 278 7.18 -3.45 5.34
CA GLU A 278 7.51 -4.86 5.58
C GLU A 278 6.36 -5.59 6.27
N GLN A 279 5.67 -4.96 7.22
CA GLN A 279 4.49 -5.55 7.88
C GLN A 279 3.34 -5.79 6.88
N GLU A 280 3.13 -4.90 5.92
CA GLU A 280 2.12 -5.08 4.86
C GLU A 280 2.38 -6.27 3.92
N ARG A 281 3.63 -6.75 3.85
CA ARG A 281 4.02 -7.89 3.00
C ARG A 281 3.95 -9.23 3.71
N VAL A 282 3.80 -9.26 5.04
CA VAL A 282 3.67 -10.47 5.86
C VAL A 282 2.23 -10.99 5.79
#